data_AF-A0A956F170-F1
#
_entry.id   AF-A0A956F170-F1
#
_cell.length_a   1.000
_cell.length_b   1.000
_cell.length_c   1.000
_cell.angle_alpha   90.00
_cell.angle_beta   90.00
_cell.angle_gamma   90.00
#
_symmetry.space_group_name_H-M   'P 1'
#
loop_
_entity.id
_entity.type
_entity.pdbx_description
1 polymer ?
#
loop_
_entity_poly.entity_id
_entity_poly.type
_entity_poly.pdbx_seq_one_letter_code
_entity_poly.pdbx_strand_id
1 'polypeptide(L)'
;MAQSGKTPEPGGEAELASTPPGATGEVQGRKAPRGNGHAAPEELDETLTAPPDPRPVAPRKRKPSSRPPAKRRSERPAPSNNKPAKALRRMRLRKWLTGLGTGLVTSVVFTAATGAGFFLHVDLPASRRVVAETIEKSYAASMQGQLRVEGLRHVSPQRLEIDTLRLIDTSGREVVTLSGVRIRANLVDLGWDGVFGGSKTTLVLNHIRAERTTWQIIPDADGTPSLVNAMNVRPSDTPKAPSTSAPRYIRVWIPTIELG
;
A
#
# COMPACT_ATOMS: atom_id res chain seq x y z
N MET A 1 -31.42 0.82 -57.38
CA MET A 1 -32.48 1.73 -56.92
C MET A 1 -31.83 2.77 -56.01
N ALA A 2 -31.74 3.99 -56.51
CA ALA A 2 -31.11 5.12 -55.84
C ALA A 2 -32.04 5.66 -54.75
N GLN A 3 -31.51 5.94 -53.56
CA GLN A 3 -32.13 6.86 -52.62
C GLN A 3 -31.25 8.09 -52.47
N SER A 4 -31.82 9.16 -52.97
CA SER A 4 -31.35 10.53 -53.03
C SER A 4 -31.76 11.26 -51.76
N GLY A 5 -30.84 12.09 -51.24
CA GLY A 5 -31.15 13.40 -50.67
C GLY A 5 -31.84 13.47 -49.31
N LYS A 6 -31.09 13.91 -48.30
CA LYS A 6 -31.62 14.90 -47.35
C LYS A 6 -30.52 15.81 -46.82
N THR A 7 -30.52 17.03 -47.35
CA THR A 7 -29.75 18.19 -46.91
C THR A 7 -30.21 18.64 -45.53
N PRO A 8 -29.31 18.98 -44.58
CA PRO A 8 -29.66 19.78 -43.42
C PRO A 8 -29.58 21.28 -43.76
N GLU A 9 -30.65 22.01 -43.43
CA GLU A 9 -30.69 23.47 -43.50
C GLU A 9 -29.77 24.13 -42.46
N PRO A 10 -29.15 25.28 -42.80
CA PRO A 10 -28.56 26.20 -41.84
C PRO A 10 -29.56 27.32 -41.52
N GLY A 11 -29.85 27.56 -40.24
CA GLY A 11 -30.67 28.72 -39.88
C GLY A 11 -30.91 28.84 -38.37
N GLY A 12 -30.32 29.87 -37.76
CA GLY A 12 -30.63 30.24 -36.39
C GLY A 12 -29.60 31.13 -35.71
N GLU A 13 -29.16 32.20 -36.37
CA GLU A 13 -28.62 33.38 -35.68
C GLU A 13 -29.79 34.13 -35.01
N ALA A 14 -29.76 34.22 -33.68
CA ALA A 14 -30.53 35.13 -32.83
C ALA A 14 -30.09 34.82 -31.38
N GLU A 15 -29.81 35.74 -30.47
CA GLU A 15 -29.97 37.18 -30.45
C GLU A 15 -29.23 37.65 -29.19
N LEU A 16 -28.61 38.81 -29.31
CA LEU A 16 -28.01 39.60 -28.25
C LEU A 16 -29.03 39.88 -27.14
N ALA A 17 -28.72 39.56 -25.89
CA ALA A 17 -29.41 40.16 -24.75
C ALA A 17 -28.45 40.46 -23.58
N SER A 18 -27.94 41.68 -23.65
CA SER A 18 -27.61 42.62 -22.57
C SER A 18 -27.62 42.13 -21.12
N THR A 19 -26.43 42.24 -20.54
CA THR A 19 -26.12 42.65 -19.16
C THR A 19 -27.13 43.60 -18.49
N PRO A 20 -27.48 43.37 -17.22
CA PRO A 20 -27.66 44.44 -16.25
C PRO A 20 -26.43 44.57 -15.32
N PRO A 21 -25.85 45.77 -15.18
CA PRO A 21 -24.87 46.07 -14.14
C PRO A 21 -25.60 46.50 -12.85
N GLY A 22 -25.17 46.00 -11.71
CA GLY A 22 -25.45 46.65 -10.43
C GLY A 22 -25.97 45.72 -9.33
N ALA A 23 -25.09 45.41 -8.38
CA ALA A 23 -25.40 45.48 -6.95
C ALA A 23 -24.09 45.36 -6.17
N THR A 24 -23.48 46.53 -5.92
CA THR A 24 -22.42 46.75 -4.96
C THR A 24 -22.94 46.39 -3.57
N GLY A 25 -22.65 45.16 -3.13
CA GLY A 25 -22.90 44.68 -1.77
C GLY A 25 -21.66 44.90 -0.92
N GLU A 26 -21.51 46.12 -0.41
CA GLU A 26 -20.58 46.47 0.66
C GLU A 26 -21.00 45.72 1.94
N VAL A 27 -20.29 44.64 2.28
CA VAL A 27 -20.43 43.97 3.59
C VAL A 27 -19.19 44.24 4.42
N GLN A 28 -19.41 45.17 5.34
CA GLN A 28 -18.57 45.55 6.47
C GLN A 28 -17.96 44.37 7.24
N GLY A 29 -16.65 44.48 7.46
CA GLY A 29 -16.07 44.38 8.79
C GLY A 29 -16.32 43.11 9.59
N ARG A 30 -15.50 42.07 9.36
CA ARG A 30 -15.20 41.08 10.39
C ARG A 30 -13.78 41.27 10.94
N LYS A 31 -13.79 42.12 11.98
CA LYS A 31 -12.90 42.20 13.14
C LYS A 31 -12.07 40.93 13.36
N ALA A 32 -10.75 41.06 13.20
CA ALA A 32 -9.78 40.08 13.64
C ALA A 32 -9.74 40.02 15.18
N PRO A 33 -9.78 38.83 15.81
CA PRO A 33 -9.36 38.70 17.19
C PRO A 33 -7.82 38.72 17.26
N ARG A 34 -7.28 39.88 17.65
CA ARG A 34 -6.00 39.98 18.35
C ARG A 34 -6.14 39.27 19.71
N GLY A 35 -5.42 38.16 19.90
CA GLY A 35 -5.00 37.66 21.21
C GLY A 35 -3.50 37.42 21.10
N ASN A 36 -2.63 38.36 21.51
CA ASN A 36 -2.15 38.57 22.88
C ASN A 36 -1.77 37.28 23.60
N GLY A 37 -0.49 36.91 23.46
CA GLY A 37 0.44 36.84 24.58
C GLY A 37 0.25 35.72 25.60
N HIS A 38 1.12 34.71 25.52
CA HIS A 38 1.87 34.16 26.66
C HIS A 38 3.19 33.62 26.08
N ALA A 39 4.30 34.31 26.36
CA ALA A 39 5.23 33.97 27.43
C ALA A 39 6.03 32.69 27.11
N ALA A 40 7.29 32.89 26.71
CA ALA A 40 8.38 31.94 26.86
C ALA A 40 8.69 31.70 28.36
N PRO A 41 9.73 30.96 28.77
CA PRO A 41 10.48 29.87 28.13
C PRO A 41 10.47 28.58 29.00
N GLU A 42 10.81 27.42 28.47
CA GLU A 42 11.35 26.35 29.32
C GLU A 42 12.56 25.73 28.62
N GLU A 43 13.73 26.22 29.02
CA GLU A 43 14.99 25.51 28.94
C GLU A 43 14.83 24.16 29.65
N LEU A 44 14.85 23.07 28.90
CA LEU A 44 15.18 21.76 29.44
C LEU A 44 16.50 21.33 28.82
N ASP A 45 17.53 21.77 29.52
CA ASP A 45 18.76 21.07 29.90
C ASP A 45 18.70 19.54 29.68
N GLU A 46 18.90 19.06 28.44
CA GLU A 46 19.24 17.65 28.18
C GLU A 46 20.75 17.49 28.03
N THR A 47 21.34 17.39 29.21
CA THR A 47 22.49 16.56 29.58
C THR A 47 23.09 15.78 28.41
N LEU A 48 24.13 16.39 27.83
CA LEU A 48 25.10 15.81 26.92
C LEU A 48 25.74 14.57 27.58
N THR A 49 25.10 13.41 27.42
CA THR A 49 25.60 12.14 27.92
C THR A 49 26.75 11.70 27.03
N ALA A 50 27.95 11.70 27.63
CA ALA A 50 29.19 11.33 27.00
C ALA A 50 29.12 9.95 26.31
N PRO A 51 29.76 9.78 25.13
CA PRO A 51 29.87 8.47 24.51
C PRO A 51 30.71 7.53 25.39
N PRO A 52 30.30 6.26 25.56
CA PRO A 52 31.07 5.29 26.32
C PRO A 52 32.38 4.93 25.61
N ASP A 53 33.44 5.02 26.41
CA ASP A 53 34.83 4.65 26.20
C ASP A 53 35.04 3.35 25.37
N PRO A 54 35.83 3.39 24.27
CA PRO A 54 36.17 2.20 23.49
C PRO A 54 37.15 1.31 24.26
N ARG A 55 36.63 0.29 24.94
CA ARG A 55 37.45 -0.72 25.62
C ARG A 55 38.40 -1.41 24.60
N PRO A 56 39.70 -1.54 24.92
CA PRO A 56 40.67 -2.21 24.06
C PRO A 56 40.44 -3.72 24.04
N VAL A 57 40.26 -4.27 22.83
CA VAL A 57 40.17 -5.71 22.58
C VAL A 57 41.55 -6.33 22.77
N ALA A 58 41.74 -7.10 23.85
CA ALA A 58 42.98 -7.82 24.11
C ALA A 58 43.27 -8.89 23.03
N PRO A 59 44.54 -9.05 22.60
CA PRO A 59 44.92 -10.04 21.61
C PRO A 59 44.82 -11.47 22.18
N ARG A 60 43.97 -12.30 21.55
CA ARG A 60 43.89 -13.75 21.81
C ARG A 60 45.22 -14.43 21.49
N LYS A 61 45.96 -14.83 22.53
CA LYS A 61 47.13 -15.72 22.46
C LYS A 61 46.76 -17.04 21.76
N ARG A 62 47.25 -17.24 20.55
CA ARG A 62 47.23 -18.53 19.84
C ARG A 62 48.19 -19.48 20.55
N LYS A 63 47.66 -20.57 21.13
CA LYS A 63 48.48 -21.71 21.59
C LYS A 63 49.05 -22.45 20.37
N PRO A 64 50.37 -22.62 20.24
CA PRO A 64 50.95 -23.51 19.25
C PRO A 64 50.61 -24.96 19.63
N SER A 65 49.85 -25.62 18.75
CA SER A 65 49.59 -27.05 18.82
C SER A 65 50.90 -27.81 18.66
N SER A 66 51.28 -28.52 19.71
CA SER A 66 52.34 -29.51 19.74
C SER A 66 52.14 -30.54 18.62
N ARG A 67 53.17 -30.66 17.79
CA ARG A 67 53.32 -31.62 16.71
C ARG A 67 53.88 -32.91 17.32
N PRO A 68 53.17 -34.05 17.34
CA PRO A 68 53.76 -35.30 17.79
C PRO A 68 54.62 -35.95 16.68
N PRO A 69 55.67 -36.69 17.07
CA PRO A 69 56.71 -37.19 16.19
C PRO A 69 56.26 -38.35 15.29
N ALA A 70 56.89 -38.40 14.13
CA ALA A 70 56.77 -39.42 13.11
C ALA A 70 56.93 -40.84 13.69
N LYS A 71 55.82 -41.59 13.75
CA LYS A 71 55.85 -43.03 13.98
C LYS A 71 55.89 -43.77 12.64
N ARG A 72 57.06 -44.37 12.41
CA ARG A 72 57.29 -45.70 11.85
C ARG A 72 56.35 -46.16 10.73
N ARG A 73 56.89 -46.00 9.54
CA ARG A 73 56.67 -46.79 8.33
C ARG A 73 56.85 -48.29 8.64
N SER A 74 55.76 -49.00 8.90
CA SER A 74 55.69 -50.46 8.84
C SER A 74 54.71 -50.84 7.73
N GLU A 75 55.29 -51.45 6.69
CA GLU A 75 54.71 -52.45 5.80
C GLU A 75 53.23 -52.28 5.43
N ARG A 76 53.04 -51.63 4.28
CA ARG A 76 51.76 -51.52 3.60
C ARG A 76 51.55 -52.78 2.75
N PRO A 77 50.59 -53.67 3.06
CA PRO A 77 50.12 -54.66 2.10
C PRO A 77 49.53 -53.93 0.87
N ALA A 78 49.83 -54.44 -0.31
CA ALA A 78 49.40 -53.87 -1.58
C ALA A 78 47.86 -53.73 -1.62
N PRO A 79 47.31 -52.54 -1.94
CA PRO A 79 45.87 -52.34 -1.98
C PRO A 79 45.26 -53.10 -3.17
N SER A 80 44.35 -54.05 -2.89
CA SER A 80 43.58 -54.73 -3.92
C SER A 80 42.67 -53.72 -4.64
N ASN A 81 42.96 -53.48 -5.91
CA ASN A 81 42.51 -52.31 -6.67
C ASN A 81 41.04 -52.34 -7.16
N ASN A 82 40.16 -53.17 -6.61
CA ASN A 82 38.82 -53.34 -7.20
C ASN A 82 37.71 -53.26 -6.16
N LYS A 83 36.95 -52.13 -6.24
CA LYS A 83 35.69 -51.75 -5.56
C LYS A 83 35.91 -50.89 -4.30
N PRO A 84 35.55 -49.58 -4.31
CA PRO A 84 34.14 -49.22 -4.11
C PRO A 84 33.71 -47.85 -4.71
N ALA A 85 33.91 -47.61 -6.02
CA ALA A 85 33.44 -46.35 -6.65
C ALA A 85 31.92 -46.09 -6.47
N LYS A 86 31.13 -47.15 -6.23
CA LYS A 86 29.68 -47.06 -5.98
C LYS A 86 29.33 -46.66 -4.54
N ALA A 87 30.19 -46.89 -3.54
CA ALA A 87 29.89 -46.59 -2.14
C ALA A 87 30.01 -45.08 -1.84
N LEU A 88 31.01 -44.41 -2.43
CA LEU A 88 31.22 -42.96 -2.25
C LEU A 88 30.10 -42.12 -2.90
N ARG A 89 29.48 -42.61 -3.99
CA ARG A 89 28.34 -41.94 -4.62
C ARG A 89 27.08 -41.95 -3.75
N ARG A 90 26.79 -43.05 -3.03
CA ARG A 90 25.61 -43.15 -2.14
C ARG A 90 25.69 -42.23 -0.93
N MET A 91 26.89 -41.99 -0.39
CA MET A 91 27.08 -41.05 0.73
C MET A 91 26.85 -39.58 0.34
N ARG A 92 27.24 -39.18 -0.88
CA ARG A 92 27.01 -37.80 -1.36
C ARG A 92 25.52 -37.52 -1.62
N LEU A 93 24.79 -38.49 -2.16
CA LEU A 93 23.36 -38.34 -2.45
C LEU A 93 22.52 -38.19 -1.17
N ARG A 94 22.81 -38.98 -0.13
CA ARG A 94 22.12 -38.85 1.17
C ARG A 94 22.31 -37.48 1.80
N LYS A 95 23.53 -36.92 1.76
CA LYS A 95 23.81 -35.57 2.29
C LYS A 95 23.05 -34.46 1.56
N TRP A 96 22.90 -34.59 0.23
CA TRP A 96 22.13 -33.64 -0.58
C TRP A 96 20.62 -33.70 -0.27
N LEU A 97 20.06 -34.91 -0.14
CA LEU A 97 18.63 -35.08 0.21
C LEU A 97 18.31 -34.54 1.60
N THR A 98 19.17 -34.75 2.61
CA THR A 98 18.99 -34.14 3.94
C THR A 98 19.10 -32.62 3.91
N GLY A 99 19.97 -32.06 3.06
CA GLY A 99 20.12 -30.61 2.93
C GLY A 99 18.88 -29.91 2.34
N LEU A 100 18.24 -30.54 1.36
CA LEU A 100 16.99 -30.03 0.76
C LEU A 100 15.84 -30.03 1.77
N GLY A 101 15.72 -31.08 2.58
CA GLY A 101 14.69 -31.15 3.63
C GLY A 101 14.85 -30.03 4.66
N THR A 102 16.07 -29.81 5.16
CA THR A 102 16.33 -28.74 6.13
C THR A 102 16.12 -27.34 5.54
N GLY A 103 16.48 -27.14 4.27
CA GLY A 103 16.29 -25.86 3.58
C GLY A 103 14.81 -25.49 3.45
N LEU A 104 13.96 -26.45 3.08
CA LEU A 104 12.53 -26.22 2.93
C LEU A 104 11.86 -25.89 4.27
N VAL A 105 12.18 -26.64 5.33
CA VAL A 105 11.65 -26.37 6.68
C VAL A 105 12.08 -24.99 7.17
N THR A 106 13.37 -24.64 7.02
CA THR A 106 13.88 -23.33 7.46
C THR A 106 13.24 -22.19 6.66
N SER A 107 13.04 -22.37 5.35
CA SER A 107 12.36 -21.40 4.51
C SER A 107 10.92 -21.17 4.97
N VAL A 108 10.17 -22.23 5.25
CA VAL A 108 8.77 -22.12 5.71
C VAL A 108 8.72 -21.40 7.06
N VAL A 109 9.58 -21.75 8.01
CA VAL A 109 9.63 -21.10 9.33
C VAL A 109 10.04 -19.62 9.19
N PHE A 110 11.01 -19.31 8.34
CA PHE A 110 11.45 -17.94 8.10
C PHE A 110 10.33 -17.11 7.48
N THR A 111 9.66 -17.61 6.43
CA THR A 111 8.51 -16.92 5.82
C THR A 111 7.37 -16.73 6.81
N ALA A 112 7.05 -17.74 7.63
CA ALA A 112 6.03 -17.63 8.66
C ALA A 112 6.39 -16.57 9.73
N ALA A 113 7.65 -16.55 10.18
CA ALA A 113 8.14 -15.58 11.14
C ALA A 113 8.15 -14.15 10.56
N THR A 114 8.57 -13.98 9.29
CA THR A 114 8.50 -12.69 8.60
C THR A 114 7.06 -12.21 8.44
N GLY A 115 6.14 -13.10 8.06
CA GLY A 115 4.72 -12.79 7.96
C GLY A 115 4.14 -12.36 9.30
N ALA A 116 4.38 -13.12 10.36
CA ALA A 116 3.94 -12.78 11.72
C ALA A 116 4.55 -11.45 12.20
N GLY A 117 5.85 -11.24 11.97
CA GLY A 117 6.53 -9.99 12.29
C GLY A 117 5.94 -8.80 11.54
N PHE A 118 5.67 -8.96 10.24
CA PHE A 118 4.99 -7.94 9.44
C PHE A 118 3.63 -7.59 10.02
N PHE A 119 2.78 -8.58 10.30
CA PHE A 119 1.46 -8.33 10.89
C PHE A 119 1.52 -7.65 12.26
N LEU A 120 2.52 -7.98 13.08
CA LEU A 120 2.74 -7.30 14.35
C LEU A 120 3.10 -5.81 14.16
N HIS A 121 3.74 -5.46 13.04
CA HIS A 121 4.19 -4.10 12.74
C HIS A 121 3.18 -3.28 11.92
N VAL A 122 2.15 -3.91 11.34
CA VAL A 122 1.11 -3.24 10.53
C VAL A 122 0.26 -2.25 11.35
N ASP A 123 0.25 -2.38 12.68
CA ASP A 123 -0.47 -1.42 13.53
C ASP A 123 0.40 -0.23 13.97
N LEU A 124 1.66 -0.15 13.53
CA LEU A 124 2.54 0.97 13.88
C LEU A 124 2.16 2.25 13.14
N PRO A 125 2.32 3.44 13.74
CA PRO A 125 2.00 4.72 13.11
C PRO A 125 2.63 4.94 11.73
N ALA A 126 3.86 4.46 11.53
CA ALA A 126 4.55 4.57 10.24
C ALA A 126 3.88 3.73 9.14
N SER A 127 3.48 2.49 9.46
CA SER A 127 2.81 1.61 8.50
C SER A 127 1.43 2.11 8.11
N ARG A 128 0.69 2.70 9.06
CA ARG A 128 -0.61 3.33 8.83
C ARG A 128 -0.52 4.47 7.81
N ARG A 129 0.54 5.27 7.85
CA ARG A 129 0.80 6.33 6.84
C ARG A 129 1.03 5.74 5.45
N VAL A 130 1.83 4.69 5.36
CA VAL A 130 2.09 4.01 4.08
C VAL A 130 0.81 3.40 3.51
N VAL A 131 -0.03 2.79 4.35
CA VAL A 131 -1.32 2.25 3.93
C VAL A 131 -2.25 3.36 3.43
N ALA A 132 -2.36 4.48 4.16
CA ALA A 132 -3.13 5.65 3.73
C ALA A 132 -2.65 6.16 2.37
N GLU A 133 -1.36 6.46 2.22
CA GLU A 133 -0.77 6.93 0.95
C GLU A 133 -1.00 5.94 -0.20
N THR A 134 -0.92 4.63 0.08
CA THR A 134 -1.16 3.59 -0.93
C THR A 134 -2.61 3.59 -1.39
N ILE A 135 -3.57 3.72 -0.45
CA ILE A 135 -5.00 3.83 -0.76
C ILE A 135 -5.25 5.07 -1.62
N GLU A 136 -4.76 6.24 -1.19
CA GLU A 136 -4.92 7.51 -1.91
C GLU A 136 -4.32 7.42 -3.33
N LYS A 137 -3.10 6.89 -3.45
CA LYS A 137 -2.42 6.73 -4.74
C LYS A 137 -3.13 5.73 -5.65
N SER A 138 -3.64 4.63 -5.11
CA SER A 138 -4.39 3.64 -5.88
C SER A 138 -5.72 4.21 -6.40
N TYR A 139 -6.38 5.03 -5.59
CA TYR A 139 -7.59 5.74 -5.99
C TYR A 139 -7.30 6.78 -7.07
N ALA A 140 -6.31 7.64 -6.85
CA ALA A 140 -5.91 8.68 -7.82
C ALA A 140 -5.42 8.12 -9.17
N ALA A 141 -4.94 6.87 -9.19
CA ALA A 141 -4.57 6.18 -10.42
C ALA A 141 -5.77 5.69 -11.24
N SER A 142 -6.92 5.47 -10.61
CA SER A 142 -8.11 4.88 -11.24
C SER A 142 -9.26 5.86 -11.44
N MET A 143 -9.36 6.90 -10.61
CA MET A 143 -10.47 7.86 -10.59
C MET A 143 -9.99 9.28 -10.89
N GLN A 144 -10.90 10.14 -11.35
CA GLN A 144 -10.61 11.56 -11.60
C GLN A 144 -10.55 12.38 -10.29
N GLY A 145 -11.35 12.02 -9.29
CA GLY A 145 -11.30 12.63 -7.96
C GLY A 145 -10.07 12.23 -7.15
N GLN A 146 -9.87 12.89 -6.02
CA GLN A 146 -8.85 12.56 -5.02
C GLN A 146 -9.52 12.01 -3.77
N LEU A 147 -9.04 10.86 -3.31
CA LEU A 147 -9.40 10.33 -2.00
C LEU A 147 -8.34 10.77 -1.01
N ARG A 148 -8.75 11.29 0.15
CA ARG A 148 -7.87 11.58 1.29
C ARG A 148 -8.27 10.77 2.51
N VAL A 149 -7.28 10.19 3.16
CA VAL A 149 -7.41 9.33 4.32
C VAL A 149 -6.80 10.07 5.51
N GLU A 150 -7.66 10.72 6.30
CA GLU A 150 -7.26 11.48 7.49
C GLU A 150 -7.37 10.58 8.72
N GLY A 151 -6.24 10.01 9.12
CA GLY A 151 -6.13 9.20 10.33
C GLY A 151 -6.54 7.74 10.10
N LEU A 152 -5.61 6.84 10.38
CA LEU A 152 -5.87 5.40 10.47
C LEU A 152 -5.83 5.01 11.95
N ARG A 153 -6.96 4.57 12.50
CA ARG A 153 -7.05 4.17 13.90
C ARG A 153 -6.45 2.79 14.14
N HIS A 154 -6.71 1.87 13.23
CA HIS A 154 -6.32 0.48 13.37
C HIS A 154 -6.25 -0.21 12.01
N VAL A 155 -5.21 -1.00 11.80
CA VAL A 155 -5.07 -1.86 10.63
C VAL A 155 -4.79 -3.27 11.11
N SER A 156 -5.64 -4.18 10.68
CA SER A 156 -5.49 -5.60 10.97
C SER A 156 -5.80 -6.43 9.72
N PRO A 157 -5.45 -7.71 9.69
CA PRO A 157 -5.69 -8.58 8.54
C PRO A 157 -7.17 -8.67 8.12
N GLN A 158 -8.11 -8.49 9.06
CA GLN A 158 -9.55 -8.60 8.80
C GLN A 158 -10.32 -7.28 8.92
N ARG A 159 -9.71 -6.22 9.44
CA ARG A 159 -10.39 -4.96 9.79
C ARG A 159 -9.50 -3.76 9.55
N LEU A 160 -10.08 -2.74 8.93
CA LEU A 160 -9.48 -1.43 8.71
C LEU A 160 -10.39 -0.37 9.34
N GLU A 161 -9.82 0.49 10.19
CA GLU A 161 -10.52 1.61 10.81
C GLU A 161 -9.89 2.94 10.41
N ILE A 162 -10.71 3.81 9.84
CA ILE A 162 -10.33 5.11 9.32
C ILE A 162 -11.09 6.17 10.10
N ASP A 163 -10.39 7.17 10.62
CA ASP A 163 -10.97 8.29 11.34
C ASP A 163 -11.87 9.12 10.42
N THR A 164 -11.29 9.60 9.32
CA THR A 164 -12.01 10.39 8.32
C THR A 164 -11.54 10.04 6.91
N LEU A 165 -12.49 9.87 6.00
CA LEU A 165 -12.27 9.65 4.58
C LEU A 165 -12.94 10.80 3.83
N ARG A 166 -12.18 11.52 2.99
CA ARG A 166 -12.71 12.62 2.18
C ARG A 166 -12.58 12.29 0.71
N LEU A 167 -13.65 12.49 -0.04
CA LEU A 167 -13.61 12.48 -1.49
C LEU A 167 -13.64 13.92 -1.99
N ILE A 168 -12.64 14.26 -2.77
CA ILE A 168 -12.43 15.58 -3.34
C ILE A 168 -12.59 15.48 -4.86
N ASP A 169 -13.42 16.35 -5.43
CA ASP A 169 -13.61 16.51 -6.88
C ASP A 169 -12.33 17.05 -7.56
N THR A 170 -12.23 16.88 -8.86
CA THR A 170 -11.27 17.53 -9.77
C THR A 170 -11.13 19.05 -9.54
N SER A 171 -12.20 19.74 -9.13
CA SER A 171 -12.19 21.16 -8.77
C SER A 171 -11.65 21.46 -7.37
N GLY A 172 -11.20 20.46 -6.62
CA GLY A 172 -10.69 20.63 -5.26
C GLY A 172 -11.77 20.78 -4.19
N ARG A 173 -13.04 20.54 -4.53
CA ARG A 173 -14.18 20.62 -3.61
C ARG A 173 -14.41 19.30 -2.90
N GLU A 174 -14.69 19.33 -1.61
CA GLU A 174 -15.06 18.13 -0.85
C GLU A 174 -16.52 17.75 -1.14
N VAL A 175 -16.72 16.56 -1.73
CA VAL A 175 -18.05 16.07 -2.14
C VAL A 175 -18.59 14.99 -1.20
N VAL A 176 -17.70 14.25 -0.53
CA VAL A 176 -18.09 13.24 0.46
C VAL A 176 -17.13 13.31 1.64
N THR A 177 -17.68 13.31 2.84
CA THR A 177 -16.94 13.11 4.09
C THR A 177 -17.53 11.92 4.82
N LEU A 178 -16.73 10.89 5.06
CA LEU A 178 -17.09 9.77 5.92
C LEU A 178 -16.26 9.86 7.20
N SER A 179 -16.88 9.73 8.37
CA SER A 179 -16.17 9.67 9.64
C SER A 179 -16.44 8.36 10.36
N GLY A 180 -15.44 7.88 11.11
CA GLY A 180 -15.53 6.62 11.87
C GLY A 180 -15.76 5.41 10.96
N VAL A 181 -15.06 5.35 9.84
CA VAL A 181 -15.24 4.28 8.85
C VAL A 181 -14.60 2.99 9.34
N ARG A 182 -15.39 1.92 9.42
CA ARG A 182 -14.96 0.58 9.81
C ARG A 182 -15.24 -0.37 8.65
N ILE A 183 -14.19 -0.92 8.08
CA ILE A 183 -14.26 -1.87 6.98
C ILE A 183 -13.79 -3.23 7.49
N ARG A 184 -14.59 -4.27 7.29
CA ARG A 184 -14.18 -5.66 7.48
C ARG A 184 -13.93 -6.29 6.13
N ALA A 185 -12.67 -6.65 5.87
CA ALA A 185 -12.22 -7.26 4.64
C ALA A 185 -11.03 -8.18 4.95
N ASN A 186 -10.90 -9.30 4.23
CA ASN A 186 -9.72 -10.16 4.37
C ASN A 186 -8.57 -9.59 3.53
N LEU A 187 -7.74 -8.74 4.15
CA LEU A 187 -6.60 -8.12 3.50
C LEU A 187 -5.50 -9.13 3.16
N VAL A 188 -5.46 -10.27 3.86
CA VAL A 188 -4.50 -11.35 3.58
C VAL A 188 -4.80 -11.97 2.23
N ASP A 189 -6.06 -12.30 1.96
CA ASP A 189 -6.47 -12.88 0.68
C ASP A 189 -6.16 -11.91 -0.47
N LEU A 190 -6.40 -10.61 -0.27
CA LEU A 190 -6.09 -9.57 -1.26
C LEU A 190 -4.58 -9.47 -1.53
N GLY A 191 -3.76 -9.51 -0.48
CA GLY A 191 -2.31 -9.50 -0.61
C GLY A 191 -1.79 -10.77 -1.29
N TRP A 192 -2.35 -11.93 -0.93
CA TRP A 192 -1.99 -13.22 -1.50
C TRP A 192 -2.33 -13.29 -3.00
N ASP A 193 -3.55 -12.89 -3.39
CA ASP A 193 -3.96 -12.84 -4.80
C ASP A 193 -3.07 -11.91 -5.63
N GLY A 194 -2.63 -10.80 -5.04
CA GLY A 194 -1.71 -9.84 -5.67
C GLY A 194 -0.30 -10.41 -5.88
N VAL A 195 0.24 -11.15 -4.90
CA VAL A 195 1.60 -11.73 -4.97
C VAL A 195 1.63 -12.97 -5.86
N PHE A 196 0.64 -13.85 -5.76
CA PHE A 196 0.61 -15.12 -6.50
C PHE A 196 -0.04 -15.01 -7.89
N GLY A 197 -0.52 -13.83 -8.29
CA GLY A 197 -0.83 -13.51 -9.68
C GLY A 197 -2.15 -14.11 -10.18
N GLY A 198 -3.19 -14.14 -9.35
CA GLY A 198 -4.51 -14.59 -9.78
C GLY A 198 -5.08 -13.71 -10.92
N SER A 199 -5.64 -14.33 -11.97
CA SER A 199 -6.28 -13.59 -13.08
C SER A 199 -7.61 -12.93 -12.69
N LYS A 200 -8.16 -13.28 -11.52
CA LYS A 200 -9.39 -12.75 -10.95
C LYS A 200 -9.13 -12.46 -9.49
N THR A 201 -9.21 -11.19 -9.11
CA THR A 201 -9.15 -10.77 -7.71
C THR A 201 -10.55 -10.36 -7.29
N THR A 202 -11.13 -11.06 -6.32
CA THR A 202 -12.44 -10.70 -5.76
C THR A 202 -12.23 -10.04 -4.42
N LEU A 203 -12.42 -8.73 -4.36
CA LEU A 203 -12.39 -7.98 -3.12
C LEU A 203 -13.73 -8.13 -2.41
N VAL A 204 -13.77 -8.97 -1.38
CA VAL A 204 -14.96 -9.17 -0.55
C VAL A 204 -14.88 -8.24 0.66
N LEU A 205 -15.73 -7.21 0.67
CA LEU A 205 -15.86 -6.26 1.77
C LEU A 205 -17.04 -6.68 2.65
N ASN A 206 -16.82 -7.67 3.53
CA ASN A 206 -17.87 -8.30 4.35
C ASN A 206 -18.79 -7.32 5.07
N HIS A 207 -18.25 -6.18 5.51
CA HIS A 207 -19.04 -5.18 6.20
C HIS A 207 -18.37 -3.81 6.09
N ILE A 208 -19.13 -2.81 5.68
CA ILE A 208 -18.69 -1.41 5.69
C ILE A 208 -19.65 -0.63 6.56
N ARG A 209 -19.12 0.06 7.57
CA ARG A 209 -19.89 0.96 8.41
C ARG A 209 -19.23 2.33 8.45
N ALA A 210 -20.00 3.38 8.23
CA ALA A 210 -19.58 4.75 8.50
C ALA A 210 -20.42 5.31 9.65
N GLU A 211 -19.79 5.91 10.66
CA GLU A 211 -20.50 6.50 11.81
C GLU A 211 -21.20 7.80 11.45
N ARG A 212 -20.61 8.57 10.53
CA ARG A 212 -21.21 9.79 10.00
C ARG A 212 -20.86 9.92 8.53
N THR A 213 -21.86 10.31 7.75
CA THR A 213 -21.70 10.52 6.31
C THR A 213 -22.28 11.87 5.94
N THR A 214 -21.45 12.72 5.34
CA THR A 214 -21.86 14.01 4.80
C THR A 214 -21.67 13.98 3.29
N TRP A 215 -22.75 14.27 2.55
CA TRP A 215 -22.73 14.38 1.10
C TRP A 215 -22.95 15.83 0.71
N GLN A 216 -22.12 16.33 -0.21
CA GLN A 216 -22.32 17.65 -0.82
C GLN A 216 -22.58 17.46 -2.31
N ILE A 217 -23.80 17.81 -2.74
CA ILE A 217 -24.19 17.79 -4.14
C ILE A 217 -24.00 19.21 -4.67
N ILE A 218 -22.91 19.44 -5.38
CA ILE A 218 -22.57 20.73 -5.96
C ILE A 218 -22.65 20.56 -7.48
N PRO A 219 -23.53 21.29 -8.20
CA PRO A 219 -23.52 21.24 -9.65
C PRO A 219 -22.24 21.86 -10.19
N ASP A 220 -21.65 21.21 -11.19
CA ASP A 220 -20.49 21.70 -11.91
C ASP A 220 -20.88 22.68 -13.03
N ALA A 221 -19.91 23.27 -13.72
CA ALA A 221 -20.17 24.21 -14.84
C ALA A 221 -21.08 23.61 -15.92
N ASP A 222 -20.95 22.31 -16.17
CA ASP A 222 -21.75 21.56 -17.15
C ASP A 222 -23.11 21.07 -16.59
N GLY A 223 -23.47 21.49 -15.37
CA GLY A 223 -24.68 21.06 -14.66
C GLY A 223 -24.64 19.64 -14.11
N THR A 224 -23.57 18.88 -14.37
CA THR A 224 -23.36 17.53 -13.81
C THR A 224 -23.00 17.63 -12.33
N PRO A 225 -23.55 16.80 -11.43
CA PRO A 225 -23.14 16.82 -10.03
C PRO A 225 -21.64 16.47 -9.87
N SER A 226 -20.91 17.26 -9.11
CA SER A 226 -19.46 17.08 -8.84
C SER A 226 -19.11 15.67 -8.31
N LEU A 227 -20.03 15.03 -7.60
CA LEU A 227 -19.89 13.65 -7.13
C LEU A 227 -19.71 12.65 -8.29
N VAL A 228 -20.44 12.84 -9.39
CA VAL A 228 -20.34 11.97 -10.58
C VAL A 228 -18.95 12.12 -11.22
N ASN A 229 -18.48 13.36 -11.35
CA ASN A 229 -17.15 13.64 -11.89
C ASN A 229 -16.04 13.05 -11.01
N ALA A 230 -16.15 13.15 -9.68
CA ALA A 230 -15.18 12.59 -8.74
C ALA A 230 -15.06 11.05 -8.79
N MET A 231 -16.14 10.36 -9.16
CA MET A 231 -16.19 8.88 -9.26
C MET A 231 -15.98 8.36 -10.68
N ASN A 232 -15.81 9.23 -11.68
CA ASN A 232 -15.52 8.79 -13.04
C ASN A 232 -14.12 8.18 -13.12
N VAL A 233 -14.02 7.09 -13.87
CA VAL A 233 -12.74 6.45 -14.15
C VAL A 233 -11.87 7.42 -14.93
N ARG A 234 -10.61 7.54 -14.52
CA ARG A 234 -9.65 8.37 -15.22
C ARG A 234 -9.38 7.79 -16.62
N PRO A 235 -9.57 8.57 -17.70
CA PRO A 235 -9.15 8.14 -19.03
C PRO A 235 -7.64 7.82 -18.99
N SER A 236 -7.24 6.67 -19.51
CA SER A 236 -5.82 6.36 -19.62
C SER A 236 -5.21 7.23 -20.72
N ASP A 237 -4.45 8.26 -20.34
CA ASP A 237 -3.84 9.27 -21.24
C ASP A 237 -2.85 8.68 -22.26
N THR A 238 -2.46 7.41 -22.10
CA THR A 238 -1.57 6.71 -23.03
C THR A 238 -2.35 5.62 -23.76
N PRO A 239 -2.39 5.62 -25.10
CA PRO A 239 -2.82 4.46 -25.88
C PRO A 239 -1.94 3.27 -25.49
N LYS A 240 -2.42 2.46 -24.56
CA LYS A 240 -1.65 1.33 -24.05
C LYS A 240 -1.62 0.30 -25.17
N ALA A 241 -0.44 0.12 -25.77
CA ALA A 241 -0.21 -0.97 -26.71
C ALA A 241 -0.81 -2.26 -26.12
N PRO A 242 -1.51 -3.07 -26.91
CA PRO A 242 -2.23 -4.24 -26.41
C PRO A 242 -1.28 -5.11 -25.61
N SER A 243 -1.44 -5.10 -24.29
CA SER A 243 -0.64 -5.89 -23.38
C SER A 243 -1.02 -7.35 -23.60
N THR A 244 -0.05 -8.21 -23.90
CA THR A 244 -0.24 -9.68 -23.97
C THR A 244 -0.62 -10.28 -22.60
N SER A 245 -0.56 -9.51 -21.51
CA SER A 245 -1.08 -9.93 -20.21
C SER A 245 -2.61 -9.91 -20.23
N ALA A 246 -3.22 -11.03 -19.86
CA ALA A 246 -4.67 -11.16 -19.77
C ALA A 246 -5.28 -10.04 -18.92
N PRO A 247 -6.45 -9.50 -19.31
CA PRO A 247 -7.12 -8.44 -18.55
C PRO A 247 -7.39 -8.93 -17.12
N ARG A 248 -6.97 -8.11 -16.14
CA ARG A 248 -7.25 -8.38 -14.72
C ARG A 248 -8.61 -7.78 -14.39
N TYR A 249 -9.52 -8.63 -13.95
CA TYR A 249 -10.84 -8.20 -13.48
C TYR A 249 -10.81 -8.10 -11.96
N ILE A 250 -11.13 -6.91 -11.45
CA ILE A 250 -11.37 -6.70 -10.02
C ILE A 250 -12.87 -6.73 -9.82
N ARG A 251 -13.36 -7.70 -9.04
CA ARG A 251 -14.77 -7.76 -8.62
C ARG A 251 -14.85 -7.30 -7.18
N VAL A 252 -15.65 -6.29 -6.90
CA VAL A 252 -15.89 -5.82 -5.53
C VAL A 252 -17.26 -6.33 -5.10
N TRP A 253 -17.31 -7.11 -4.02
CA TRP A 253 -18.55 -7.63 -3.44
C TRP A 253 -18.77 -7.02 -2.07
N ILE A 254 -19.89 -6.33 -1.89
CA ILE A 254 -20.23 -5.61 -0.65
C ILE A 254 -21.61 -6.08 -0.19
N PRO A 255 -21.70 -7.07 0.71
CA PRO A 255 -22.97 -7.63 1.14
C PRO A 255 -23.72 -6.74 2.15
N THR A 256 -23.02 -5.94 2.95
CA THR A 256 -23.63 -5.13 4.01
C THR A 256 -22.98 -3.75 4.10
N ILE A 257 -23.81 -2.72 4.01
CA ILE A 257 -23.44 -1.31 4.19
C ILE A 257 -24.32 -0.74 5.31
N GLU A 258 -23.70 -0.24 6.37
CA GLU A 258 -24.36 0.48 7.46
C GLU A 258 -23.95 1.95 7.44
N LEU A 259 -24.96 2.83 7.44
CA LEU A 259 -24.78 4.27 7.59
C LEU A 259 -25.36 4.67 8.93
N GLY A 260 -24.53 5.22 9.81
CA GLY A 260 -24.89 5.74 11.13
C GLY A 260 -25.51 7.13 11.09
#